data_AF-A0A377LZ56-F1
#
_entry.id   AF-A0A377LZ56-F1
#
_cell.length_a   1.000
_cell.length_b   1.000
_cell.length_c   1.000
_cell.angle_alpha   90.00
_cell.angle_beta   90.00
_cell.angle_gamma   90.00
#
_symmetry.space_group_name_H-M   'P 1'
#
loop_
_entity.id
_entity.type
_entity.pdbx_description
1 polymer ?
#
loop_
_entity_poly.entity_id
_entity_poly.type
_entity_poly.pdbx_seq_one_letter_code
_entity_poly.pdbx_strand_id
1 'polypeptide(L)' 'MITKKICNHLSIHYQYFTASTLFLVSFFEWRTGCYVSSMMSNNKESLIKQISEYARLNEQEEIQLRKIIS' A
#
# COMPACT_ATOMS: atom_id res chain seq x y z
N MET A 1 0.35 -15.02 -0.52
CA MET A 1 0.23 -13.55 -0.55
C MET A 1 0.83 -13.02 0.74
N ILE A 2 1.81 -12.12 0.67
CA ILE A 2 2.49 -11.60 1.88
C ILE A 2 1.95 -10.20 2.15
N THR A 3 1.21 -10.04 3.25
CA THR A 3 0.81 -8.75 3.78
C THR A 3 1.97 -8.11 4.53
N LYS A 4 2.23 -6.82 4.30
CA LYS A 4 3.30 -6.05 4.93
C LYS A 4 2.70 -4.91 5.73
N LYS A 5 3.08 -4.78 7.00
CA LYS A 5 2.63 -3.69 7.87
C LYS A 5 3.22 -2.36 7.39
N ILE A 6 2.38 -1.32 7.27
CA ILE A 6 2.80 0.05 6.93
C ILE A 6 2.61 1.03 8.08
N CYS A 7 1.63 0.80 8.94
CA CYS A 7 1.41 1.59 10.16
C CYS A 7 0.73 0.74 11.23
N ASN A 8 0.41 1.31 12.39
CA ASN A 8 -0.12 0.58 13.54
C ASN A 8 -1.45 -0.13 13.32
N HIS A 9 -2.25 0.28 12.33
CA HIS A 9 -3.59 -0.26 12.10
C HIS A 9 -3.79 -0.80 10.69
N LEU A 10 -2.83 -0.64 9.78
CA LEU A 10 -2.92 -1.09 8.40
C LEU A 10 -1.72 -1.92 7.96
N SER A 11 -2.03 -2.98 7.23
CA SER A 11 -1.09 -3.68 6.35
C SER A 11 -1.52 -3.54 4.91
N ILE A 12 -0.58 -3.67 3.99
CA ILE A 12 -0.84 -3.72 2.56
C ILE A 12 -0.43 -5.04 1.97
N HIS A 13 -1.14 -5.45 0.94
CA HIS A 13 -0.72 -6.44 -0.02
C HIS A 13 -0.43 -5.72 -1.33
N TYR A 14 0.76 -5.92 -1.88
CA TYR A 14 1.24 -5.24 -3.09
C TYR A 14 1.45 -6.25 -4.22
N GLN A 15 1.00 -5.90 -5.42
CA GLN A 15 1.19 -6.67 -6.64
C GLN A 15 1.58 -5.74 -7.79
N TYR A 16 2.55 -6.19 -8.60
CA TYR A 16 2.93 -5.52 -9.85
C TYR A 16 2.64 -6.43 -11.04
N PHE A 17 1.77 -5.96 -11.94
CA PHE A 17 1.40 -6.65 -13.17
C PHE A 17 2.29 -6.15 -14.31
N THR A 18 3.26 -6.96 -14.69
CA THR A 18 4.23 -6.63 -15.75
C THR A 18 3.59 -6.47 -17.14
N ALA A 19 2.51 -7.20 -17.42
CA ALA A 19 1.83 -7.15 -18.72
C ALA A 19 1.14 -5.81 -19.01
N SER A 20 0.71 -5.09 -17.97
CA SER A 20 -0.04 -3.84 -18.07
C SER A 20 0.64 -2.67 -17.36
N THR A 21 1.83 -2.89 -16.79
CA THR A 21 2.58 -1.90 -16.00
C THR A 21 1.73 -1.32 -14.86
N LEU A 22 0.91 -2.16 -14.22
CA LEU A 22 -0.02 -1.74 -13.16
C LEU A 22 0.46 -2.19 -11.79
N PHE A 23 0.35 -1.28 -10.83
CA PHE A 23 0.58 -1.51 -9.41
C PHE A 23 -0.78 -1.61 -8.72
N LEU A 24 -1.02 -2.68 -7.96
CA LEU A 24 -2.20 -2.88 -7.14
C LEU A 24 -1.80 -3.00 -5.68
N VAL A 25 -2.51 -2.28 -4.81
CA VAL A 25 -2.36 -2.35 -3.36
C VAL A 25 -3.72 -2.60 -2.72
N SER A 26 -3.82 -3.64 -1.90
CA SER A 26 -5.00 -3.92 -1.07
C SER A 26 -4.68 -3.67 0.40
N PHE A 27 -5.58 -2.99 1.11
CA PHE A 27 -5.41 -2.60 2.50
C PHE A 27 -6.15 -3.56 3.43
N PHE A 28 -5.43 -4.09 4.42
CA PHE A 28 -5.97 -4.91 5.49
C PHE A 28 -5.93 -4.13 6.81
N GLU A 29 -7.11 -3.87 7.39
CA GLU A 29 -7.25 -3.08 8.62
C GLU A 29 -7.37 -4.01 9.83
N TRP A 30 -6.46 -3.87 10.78
CA TRP A 30 -6.28 -4.85 11.86
C TRP A 30 -7.37 -4.80 12.93
N ARG A 31 -8.08 -3.67 13.04
CA ARG A 31 -9.14 -3.48 14.04
C ARG A 31 -10.40 -4.22 13.65
N THR A 32 -10.74 -4.21 12.36
CA THR A 32 -11.87 -4.93 11.79
C THR A 32 -11.51 -6.34 11.34
N GLY A 33 -10.22 -6.62 11.10
CA GLY A 33 -9.75 -7.92 10.62
C GLY A 33 -10.11 -8.18 9.15
N CYS A 34 -10.37 -7.12 8.38
CA CYS A 34 -10.90 -7.20 7.02
C CYS A 34 -10.08 -6.39 6.03
N TYR A 35 -10.20 -6.74 4.74
CA TYR A 35 -9.76 -5.86 3.66
C TYR A 35 -10.74 -4.72 3.49
N VAL A 36 -10.25 -3.48 3.56
CA VAL A 36 -11.10 -2.27 3.61
C VAL A 36 -11.07 -1.45 2.33
N SER A 37 -10.02 -1.56 1.53
CA SER A 37 -9.87 -0.81 0.28
C SER A 37 -8.82 -1.41 -0.64
N SER A 38 -8.82 -1.03 -1.91
CA SER A 38 -7.73 -1.28 -2.85
C SER A 38 -7.47 -0.06 -3.73
N MET A 39 -6.22 0.14 -4.12
CA MET A 39 -5.76 1.20 -5.00
C MET A 39 -4.96 0.61 -6.15
N MET A 40 -5.17 1.15 -7.35
CA MET A 40 -4.45 0.75 -8.54
C MET A 40 -3.92 1.99 -9.26
N SER A 41 -2.69 1.89 -9.77
CA SER A 41 -2.05 2.97 -10.53
C SER A 41 -1.06 2.38 -11.51
N ASN A 42 -0.83 3.05 -12.64
CA ASN A 42 0.30 2.78 -13.54
C ASN A 42 1.54 3.63 -13.20
N ASN A 43 1.45 4.48 -12.17
CA ASN A 43 2.51 5.36 -11.71
C ASN A 43 2.81 5.06 -10.23
N LYS A 44 4.05 4.60 -9.98
CA LYS A 44 4.52 4.19 -8.65
C LYS A 44 4.50 5.34 -7.63
N GLU A 45 4.98 6.53 -8.00
CA GLU A 45 5.02 7.68 -7.09
C GLU A 45 3.63 8.22 -6.76
N SER A 46 2.73 8.25 -7.76
CA SER A 46 1.33 8.59 -7.52
C SER A 46 0.67 7.61 -6.56
N LEU A 47 0.95 6.30 -6.69
CA LEU A 47 0.43 5.28 -5.80
C LEU A 47 0.94 5.47 -4.36
N ILE A 48 2.26 5.68 -4.19
CA ILE A 48 2.87 5.92 -2.88
C ILE A 48 2.21 7.13 -2.22
N LYS A 49 2.05 8.24 -2.94
CA LYS A 49 1.38 9.45 -2.42
C LYS A 49 -0.06 9.17 -1.98
N GLN A 50 -0.85 8.48 -2.81
CA GLN A 50 -2.24 8.13 -2.47
C GLN A 50 -2.33 7.23 -1.23
N ILE A 51 -1.43 6.26 -1.08
CA ILE A 51 -1.37 5.40 0.10
C ILE A 51 -0.97 6.21 1.33
N SER A 52 0.04 7.08 1.24
CA SER A 52 0.47 7.96 2.32
C SER A 52 -0.66 8.86 2.81
N GLU A 53 -1.41 9.46 1.88
CA GLU A 53 -2.56 10.33 2.20
C GLU A 53 -3.71 9.54 2.84
N TYR A 54 -4.07 8.39 2.29
CA TYR A 54 -5.14 7.54 2.80
C TYR A 54 -4.85 7.00 4.20
N ALA A 55 -3.66 6.44 4.41
CA ALA A 55 -3.27 5.86 5.68
C ALA A 55 -2.70 6.89 6.68
N ARG A 56 -2.60 8.16 6.27
CA ARG A 56 -2.02 9.28 7.03
C ARG A 56 -0.63 8.93 7.58
N LEU A 57 0.21 8.40 6.70
CA LEU A 57 1.55 7.94 7.08
C LEU A 57 2.43 9.11 7.49
N ASN A 58 3.24 8.89 8.52
CA ASN A 58 4.36 9.78 8.81
C ASN A 58 5.58 9.46 7.93
N GLU A 59 6.64 10.27 8.03
CA GLU A 59 7.85 10.14 7.21
C GLU A 59 8.51 8.75 7.32
N GLN A 60 8.59 8.18 8.54
CA GLN A 60 9.19 6.85 8.73
C GLN A 60 8.34 5.75 8.10
N GLU A 61 7.02 5.86 8.22
CA GLU A 61 6.08 4.92 7.61
C GLU A 61 6.08 5.02 6.08
N GLU A 62 6.23 6.22 5.53
CA GLU A 62 6.41 6.41 4.08
C GLU A 62 7.71 5.78 3.57
N ILE A 63 8.81 5.90 4.33
CA ILE A 63 10.08 5.21 3.98
C ILE A 63 9.88 3.68 3.95
N GLN A 64 9.11 3.12 4.89
CA GLN A 64 8.79 1.68 4.88
C GLN A 64 7.91 1.30 3.69
N LEU A 65 6.89 2.11 3.38
CA LEU A 65 6.05 1.93 2.21
C LEU A 65 6.87 1.88 0.92
N ARG A 66 7.81 2.82 0.75
CA ARG A 66 8.73 2.86 -0.41
C ARG A 66 9.57 1.60 -0.54
N LYS A 67 9.98 0.98 0.56
CA LYS A 67 10.69 -0.31 0.55
C LYS A 67 9.80 -1.48 0.15
N ILE A 68 8.50 -1.43 0.48
CA ILE A 68 7.54 -2.48 0.12
C ILE A 68 7.19 -2.41 -1.38
N ILE A 69 7.08 -1.21 -1.95
CA ILE A 69 6.67 -0.96 -3.34
C ILE A 69 7.87 -0.87 -4.30
N SER A 70 9.11 -0.84 -3.79
CA SER A 70 10.34 -0.84 -4.62
C SER A 70 10.41 -2.03 -5.56
#